data_AF-A0A1T0CC85-F1
#
_entry.id   AF-A0A1T0CC85-F1
#
_cell.length_a   1.000
_cell.length_b   1.000
_cell.length_c   1.000
_cell.angle_alpha   90.00
_cell.angle_beta   90.00
_cell.angle_gamma   90.00
#
_symmetry.space_group_name_H-M   'P 1'
#
loop_
_entity.id
_entity.type
_entity.pdbx_description
1 polymer ?
#
loop_
_entity_poly.entity_id
_entity_poly.type
_entity_poly.pdbx_seq_one_letter_code
_entity_poly.pdbx_strand_id
1 'polypeptide(L)' 'MTQTYLTTQELSQMIKYDERTIRNQLKDSVLIEGIHYFRPFGGRKILYIWEQIEKDMRTGIMGSINGMALQ' A
#
# COMPACT_ATOMS: atom_id res chain seq x y z
N MET A 1 11.66 -16.34 5.51
CA MET A 1 10.69 -15.71 4.60
C MET A 1 11.31 -14.40 4.14
N THR A 2 11.54 -14.26 2.84
CA THR A 2 12.13 -13.06 2.25
C THR A 2 11.01 -12.05 2.03
N GLN A 3 11.12 -10.88 2.65
CA GLN A 3 10.21 -9.77 2.42
C GLN A 3 10.72 -8.97 1.22
N THR A 4 9.91 -8.81 0.18
CA THR A 4 10.26 -7.99 -0.97
C THR A 4 9.85 -6.54 -0.71
N TYR A 5 10.87 -5.68 -0.64
CA TYR A 5 10.67 -4.25 -0.48
C TYR A 5 10.67 -3.54 -1.83
N LEU A 6 9.59 -2.82 -2.12
CA LEU A 6 9.39 -2.11 -3.37
C LEU A 6 9.35 -0.61 -3.16
N THR A 7 9.93 0.13 -4.09
CA THR A 7 9.65 1.56 -4.25
C THR A 7 8.26 1.77 -4.87
N THR A 8 7.77 3.01 -4.85
CA THR A 8 6.50 3.36 -5.54
C THR A 8 6.54 2.96 -7.02
N GLN A 9 7.69 3.13 -7.69
CA GLN A 9 7.85 2.81 -9.10
C GLN A 9 7.86 1.30 -9.35
N GLU A 10 8.49 0.50 -8.48
CA GLU A 10 8.46 -0.96 -8.65
C GLU A 10 7.06 -1.51 -8.35
N LEU A 11 6.40 -0.96 -7.33
CA LEU A 11 5.03 -1.32 -7.00
C LEU A 11 4.08 -0.97 -8.16
N SER A 12 4.23 0.19 -8.81
CA SER A 12 3.42 0.57 -9.97
C SER A 12 3.50 -0.45 -11.10
N GLN A 13 4.69 -1.00 -11.35
CA GLN A 13 4.89 -2.04 -12.35
C GLN A 13 4.27 -3.39 -11.95
N MET A 14 4.19 -3.69 -10.66
CA MET A 14 3.63 -4.95 -10.14
C MET A 14 2.10 -4.95 -10.17
N ILE A 15 1.47 -3.94 -9.57
CA ILE A 15 0.00 -3.85 -9.45
C ILE A 15 -0.67 -3.08 -10.60
N LYS A 16 0.13 -2.58 -11.56
CA LYS A 16 -0.32 -1.88 -12.78
C LYS A 16 -1.15 -0.61 -12.51
N TYR A 17 -0.82 0.10 -11.43
CA TYR A 17 -1.37 1.43 -11.11
C TYR A 17 -0.32 2.51 -11.31
N ASP A 18 -0.73 3.70 -11.74
CA ASP A 18 0.18 4.85 -11.79
C ASP A 18 0.73 5.21 -10.41
N GLU A 19 2.01 5.61 -10.37
CA GLU A 19 2.67 6.01 -9.12
C GLU A 19 1.92 7.13 -8.37
N ARG A 20 1.30 8.05 -9.11
CA ARG A 20 0.50 9.14 -8.54
C ARG A 20 -0.71 8.60 -7.79
N THR A 21 -1.39 7.60 -8.37
CA THR A 21 -2.54 6.93 -7.75
C THR A 21 -2.10 6.19 -6.49
N ILE A 22 -0.98 5.48 -6.55
CA ILE A 22 -0.44 4.79 -5.38
C ILE A 22 -0.16 5.78 -4.23
N ARG A 23 0.52 6.90 -4.50
CA ARG A 23 0.89 7.87 -3.45
C ARG A 23 -0.27 8.69 -2.90
N ASN A 24 -1.23 9.06 -3.74
CA ASN A 24 -2.26 10.03 -3.38
C ASN A 24 -3.62 9.40 -3.04
N GLN A 25 -3.88 8.17 -3.51
CA GLN A 25 -5.17 7.51 -3.33
C GLN A 25 -5.02 6.23 -2.50
N LEU A 26 -4.08 5.35 -2.85
CA LEU A 26 -3.95 4.05 -2.19
C LEU A 26 -3.21 4.17 -0.84
N LYS A 27 -2.14 4.95 -0.80
CA LYS A 27 -1.40 5.24 0.42
C LYS A 27 -2.34 5.92 1.43
N ASP A 28 -2.35 5.43 2.67
CA ASP A 28 -3.17 5.88 3.81
C ASP A 28 -4.66 5.54 3.72
N SER A 29 -5.22 5.29 2.53
CA SER A 29 -6.61 4.82 2.39
C SER A 29 -6.73 3.30 2.45
N VAL A 30 -5.85 2.60 1.74
CA VAL A 30 -5.84 1.13 1.60
C VAL A 30 -4.52 0.56 2.10
N LEU A 31 -3.40 1.22 1.78
CA LEU A 31 -2.07 0.85 2.24
C LEU A 31 -1.77 1.55 3.57
N ILE A 32 -1.69 0.76 4.62
CA ILE A 32 -1.51 1.22 6.02
C ILE A 32 -0.01 1.29 6.38
N GLU A 33 0.42 2.40 6.98
CA GLU A 33 1.80 2.58 7.49
C GLU A 33 2.11 1.56 8.60
N GLY A 34 3.30 0.96 8.57
CA GLY A 34 3.71 -0.11 9.48
C GLY A 34 3.25 -1.51 9.09
N ILE A 35 2.28 -1.64 8.17
CA ILE A 35 1.81 -2.93 7.63
C ILE A 35 2.24 -3.07 6.17
N HIS A 36 1.78 -2.16 5.32
CA HIS A 36 1.97 -2.21 3.87
C HIS A 36 3.18 -1.43 3.41
N TYR A 37 3.55 -0.40 4.15
CA TYR A 37 4.70 0.43 3.83
C TYR A 37 5.33 1.02 5.08
N PHE A 38 6.59 1.43 4.97
CA PHE A 38 7.31 2.14 6.03
C PHE A 38 8.29 3.17 5.46
N ARG A 39 8.75 4.07 6.32
CA ARG A 39 9.74 5.11 6.00
C ARG A 39 11.09 4.76 6.62
N PRO A 40 12.04 4.20 5.86
CA PRO A 40 13.35 3.88 6.40
C PRO A 40 14.15 5.15 6.76
N PHE A 41 14.94 5.05 7.83
CA PHE A 41 15.94 6.05 8.28
C PHE A 41 15.41 7.49 8.47
N GLY A 42 14.12 7.65 8.78
CA GLY A 42 13.50 8.98 8.97
C GLY A 42 13.47 9.85 7.70
N GLY A 43 13.75 9.25 6.54
CA GLY A 43 13.80 9.95 5.26
C GLY A 43 12.43 10.13 4.62
N ARG A 44 12.42 10.82 3.48
CA ARG A 44 11.22 10.98 2.64
C ARG A 44 10.91 9.74 1.79
N LYS A 45 11.84 8.78 1.71
CA LYS A 45 11.67 7.56 0.94
C LYS A 45 10.65 6.67 1.62
N ILE A 46 9.78 6.06 0.82
CA ILE A 46 8.79 5.07 1.26
C ILE A 46 9.16 3.75 0.61
N LEU A 47 9.14 2.69 1.40
CA LEU A 47 9.25 1.31 0.93
C LEU A 47 7.96 0.57 1.25
N TYR A 48 7.50 -0.20 0.27
CA TYR A 48 6.31 -1.03 0.34
C TYR A 48 6.71 -2.49 0.53
N ILE A 49 5.86 -3.24 1.21
CA ILE A 49 6.06 -4.66 1.50
C ILE A 49 5.14 -5.46 0.58
N TRP A 50 5.72 -6.09 -0.46
CA TRP A 50 4.94 -6.76 -1.49
C TRP A 50 4.02 -7.84 -0.91
N GLU A 51 4.52 -8.67 0.00
CA GLU A 51 3.78 -9.81 0.52
C GLU A 51 2.53 -9.39 1.30
N GLN A 52 2.57 -8.25 2.01
CA GLN A 52 1.41 -7.73 2.73
C GLN A 52 0.39 -7.15 1.74
N ILE A 53 0.86 -6.41 0.74
CA ILE A 53 0.01 -5.86 -0.31
C ILE A 53 -0.68 -7.00 -1.09
N GLU A 54 0.09 -7.98 -1.52
CA GLU A 54 -0.42 -9.14 -2.26
C GLU A 54 -1.42 -9.94 -1.43
N LYS A 55 -1.13 -10.15 -0.14
CA LYS A 55 -2.05 -10.81 0.78
C LYS A 55 -3.38 -10.07 0.87
N ASP A 56 -3.37 -8.75 1.05
CA ASP A 56 -4.60 -7.96 1.20
C ASP A 56 -5.35 -7.83 -0.13
N MET A 57 -4.64 -7.78 -1.26
CA MET A 57 -5.24 -7.86 -2.60
C MET A 57 -5.93 -9.21 -2.84
N ARG A 58 -5.32 -10.34 -2.42
CA ARG A 58 -5.87 -11.69 -2.59
C ARG A 58 -6.97 -12.04 -1.60
N THR A 59 -6.84 -11.54 -0.37
CA THR A 59 -7.87 -11.72 0.66
C THR A 59 -9.11 -10.93 0.29
N GLY A 60 -8.95 -9.88 -0.54
CA GLY A 60 -10.02 -8.99 -0.93
C GLY A 60 -10.61 -8.40 0.33
N ILE A 61 -9.97 -7.38 0.92
CA ILE A 61 -10.60 -6.65 2.01
C ILE A 61 -11.95 -6.12 1.50
N MET A 62 -12.97 -6.91 1.85
CA MET A 62 -14.34 -6.59 2.17
C MET A 62 -14.65 -5.10 2.08
N GLY A 63 -15.40 -4.70 1.06
CA GLY A 63 -15.90 -3.34 0.92
C GLY A 63 -16.95 -2.95 1.97
N SER A 64 -16.63 -2.81 3.26
CA SER A 64 -17.65 -2.43 4.26
C SER A 64 -17.25 -1.68 5.55
N ILE A 65 -15.99 -1.38 5.88
CA ILE A 65 -15.74 -0.86 7.25
C ILE A 65 -15.71 0.67 7.47
N ASN A 66 -15.54 1.55 6.47
CA ASN A 66 -15.43 3.01 6.78
C ASN A 66 -16.27 3.97 5.90
N GLY A 67 -17.26 3.47 5.15
CA GLY A 67 -18.12 4.31 4.28
C GLY A 67 -19.46 4.77 4.87
N MET A 68 -19.90 4.21 6.01
CA MET A 68 -21.09 4.69 6.74
C MET A 68 -20.68 5.67 7.85
N ALA A 69 -20.23 6.84 7.44
CA ALA A 69 -20.28 8.04 8.26
C ALA A 69 -20.55 9.25 7.34
N LEU A 70 -21.64 9.16 6.58
CA LEU A 70 -22.40 10.35 6.21
C LEU A 70 -23.33 10.65 7.40
N GLN A 71 -22.91 11.59 8.23
CA GLN A 71 -23.81 12.52 8.91
C GLN A 71 -23.69 13.86 8.21
#